data_AF-A0A2R7JX33-F1
#
_entry.id   AF-A0A2R7JX33-F1
#
_cell.length_a   1.000
_cell.length_b   1.000
_cell.length_c   1.000
_cell.angle_alpha   90.00
_cell.angle_beta   90.00
_cell.angle_gamma   90.00
#
_symmetry.space_group_name_H-M   'P 1'
#
loop_
_entity.id
_entity.type
_entity.pdbx_description
1 polymer ?
#
loop_
_entity_poly.entity_id
_entity_poly.type
_entity_poly.pdbx_seq_one_letter_code
_entity_poly.pdbx_strand_id
1 'polypeptide(L)'
;MSWIGMPMLLRRIARLADSGGDAATIVVTTPHYLPLARRATGRSAIVYYCSDDYRSYAGWDAARMARDEAALCRIARLAIFVSEALRARAVTEYALDPAKTRVSPNASEPRFAEPSAKPAGIAALPGPIFGAAGVLN
;
A
#
# COMPACT_ATOMS: atom_id res chain seq x y z
N MET A 1 15.73 6.15 -2.81
CA MET A 1 15.58 6.76 -1.46
C MET A 1 16.97 7.01 -0.89
N SER A 2 17.28 8.22 -0.43
CA SER A 2 18.65 8.55 0.01
C SER A 2 19.02 7.77 1.29
N TRP A 3 20.27 7.29 1.35
CA TRP A 3 20.78 6.46 2.44
C TRP A 3 20.83 7.17 3.80
N ILE A 4 20.72 8.50 3.82
CA ILE A 4 20.81 9.33 5.04
C ILE A 4 19.43 9.51 5.70
N GLY A 5 18.35 9.59 4.91
CA GLY A 5 17.01 9.85 5.45
C GLY A 5 16.44 8.69 6.29
N MET A 6 16.71 7.45 5.89
CA MET A 6 16.20 6.25 6.57
C MET A 6 16.72 6.09 8.02
N PRO A 7 18.02 6.21 8.31
CA PRO A 7 18.54 6.19 9.68
C PRO A 7 17.94 7.29 10.57
N MET A 8 17.76 8.50 10.04
CA MET A 8 17.16 9.61 10.79
C MET A 8 15.70 9.33 11.11
N LEU A 9 14.93 8.81 10.15
CA LEU A 9 13.55 8.40 10.35
C LEU A 9 13.43 7.32 11.43
N LEU A 10 14.27 6.28 11.39
CA LEU A 10 14.27 5.22 12.42
C LEU A 10 14.60 5.75 13.81
N ARG A 11 15.60 6.64 13.94
CA ARG A 11 15.93 7.28 15.22
C ARG A 11 14.79 8.13 15.76
N ARG A 12 13.98 8.72 14.89
CA ARG A 12 12.80 9.50 15.29
C ARG A 12 11.66 8.58 15.72
N ILE A 13 11.40 7.49 14.98
CA ILE A 13 10.42 6.47 15.33
C ILE A 13 10.75 5.84 16.69
N ALA A 14 12.01 5.43 16.89
CA ALA A 14 12.46 4.85 18.16
C ALA A 14 12.28 5.81 19.33
N ARG A 15 12.71 7.07 19.19
CA ARG A 15 12.52 8.08 20.25
C ARG A 15 11.06 8.32 20.61
N LEU A 16 10.16 8.35 19.61
CA LEU A 16 8.73 8.52 19.84
C LEU A 16 8.11 7.30 20.53
N ALA A 17 8.55 6.08 20.18
CA ALA A 17 8.14 4.85 20.84
C ALA A 17 8.58 4.81 22.31
N ASP A 18 9.86 5.12 22.56
CA ASP A 18 10.45 5.11 23.91
C ASP A 18 9.81 6.16 24.83
N SER A 19 9.40 7.30 24.29
CA SER A 19 8.68 8.33 25.06
C SER A 19 7.23 7.98 25.42
N GLY A 20 6.63 7.01 24.71
CA GLY A 20 5.24 6.61 24.88
C GLY A 20 5.04 5.33 25.70
N GLY A 21 6.10 4.60 26.03
CA GLY A 21 6.04 3.33 26.79
C GLY A 21 5.57 2.10 25.99
N ASP A 22 5.03 2.30 24.78
CA ASP A 22 4.54 1.23 23.90
C ASP A 22 5.50 0.96 22.73
N ALA A 23 5.61 -0.33 22.35
CA ALA A 23 6.35 -0.73 21.17
C ALA A 23 5.68 -0.16 19.90
N ALA A 24 6.38 0.72 19.18
CA ALA A 24 5.83 1.32 17.96
C ALA A 24 5.48 0.26 16.91
N THR A 25 4.34 0.45 16.25
CA THR A 25 3.98 -0.26 15.02
C THR A 25 4.25 0.63 13.83
N ILE A 26 4.95 0.11 12.82
CA ILE A 26 5.26 0.82 11.59
C ILE A 26 4.41 0.24 10.47
N VAL A 27 3.54 1.07 9.91
CA VAL A 27 2.78 0.74 8.70
C VAL A 27 3.57 1.23 7.49
N VAL A 28 3.84 0.35 6.54
CA VAL A 28 4.51 0.70 5.27
C VAL A 28 3.61 0.35 4.10
N THR A 29 3.56 1.24 3.10
CA THR A 29 2.56 1.15 2.03
C THR A 29 3.11 0.65 0.70
N THR A 30 4.43 0.66 0.50
CA THR A 30 5.08 0.28 -0.77
C THR A 30 6.32 -0.59 -0.52
N PRO A 31 6.66 -1.53 -1.43
CA PRO A 31 7.87 -2.36 -1.36
C PRO A 31 9.18 -1.57 -1.21
N HIS A 32 9.21 -0.30 -1.65
CA HIS A 32 10.38 0.57 -1.47
C HIS A 32 10.79 0.79 0.00
N TYR A 33 9.88 0.59 0.95
CA TYR A 33 10.19 0.68 2.38
C TYR A 33 10.84 -0.58 2.96
N LEU A 34 11.09 -1.62 2.18
CA LEU A 34 11.76 -2.84 2.67
C LEU A 34 13.06 -2.57 3.46
N PRO A 35 13.99 -1.67 3.03
CA PRO A 35 15.19 -1.39 3.81
C PRO A 35 14.91 -0.70 5.15
N LEU A 36 13.78 0.00 5.29
CA LEU A 36 13.33 0.58 6.56
C LEU A 36 12.76 -0.51 7.45
N ALA A 37 11.83 -1.31 6.93
CA ALA A 37 11.19 -2.40 7.65
C ALA A 37 12.20 -3.43 8.18
N ARG A 38 13.21 -3.80 7.38
CA ARG A 38 14.30 -4.69 7.82
C ARG A 38 15.08 -4.13 9.01
N ARG A 39 15.38 -2.82 9.02
CA ARG A 39 16.11 -2.18 10.11
C ARG A 39 15.28 -2.00 11.39
N ALA A 40 13.96 -1.94 11.25
CA ALA A 40 13.03 -1.83 12.37
C ALA A 40 12.60 -3.21 12.93
N THR A 41 12.85 -4.30 12.19
CA THR A 41 12.52 -5.66 12.62
C THR A 41 13.19 -5.98 13.95
N GLY A 42 12.43 -6.54 14.90
CA GLY A 42 12.90 -6.84 16.26
C GLY A 42 12.78 -5.67 17.25
N ARG A 43 12.51 -4.46 16.78
CA ARG A 43 12.25 -3.27 17.62
C ARG A 43 10.81 -2.78 17.51
N SER A 44 10.20 -2.98 16.36
CA SER A 44 8.85 -2.51 16.04
C SER A 44 8.07 -3.59 15.32
N ALA A 45 6.76 -3.65 15.56
CA ALA A 45 5.88 -4.47 14.74
C ALA A 45 5.76 -3.81 13.35
N ILE A 46 5.86 -4.62 12.29
CA ILE A 46 5.70 -4.14 10.92
C ILE A 46 4.33 -4.56 10.40
N VAL A 47 3.59 -3.63 9.83
CA VAL A 47 2.39 -3.89 9.05
C VAL A 47 2.65 -3.46 7.62
N TYR A 48 2.40 -4.35 6.65
CA TYR A 48 2.42 -3.99 5.25
C TYR A 48 1.00 -3.69 4.77
N TYR A 49 0.79 -2.55 4.13
CA TYR A 49 -0.48 -2.17 3.52
C TYR A 49 -0.29 -2.00 2.01
N CYS A 50 -0.59 -3.04 1.23
CA CYS A 50 -0.52 -3.05 -0.22
C CYS A 50 -1.72 -2.28 -0.80
N SER A 51 -1.49 -1.02 -1.16
CA SER A 51 -2.53 -0.13 -1.70
C SER A 51 -2.72 -0.22 -3.22
N ASP A 52 -1.77 -0.85 -3.93
CA ASP A 52 -1.80 -0.91 -5.40
C ASP A 52 -0.98 -2.10 -5.92
N ASP A 53 -1.11 -2.40 -7.21
CA ASP A 53 -0.23 -3.30 -7.92
C ASP A 53 1.05 -2.58 -8.37
N TYR A 54 2.04 -2.52 -7.47
CA TYR A 54 3.33 -1.88 -7.74
C TYR A 54 4.14 -2.50 -8.89
N ARG A 55 3.79 -3.71 -9.35
CA ARG A 55 4.42 -4.33 -10.53
C ARG A 55 3.97 -3.69 -11.83
N SER A 56 2.82 -3.01 -11.83
CA SER A 56 2.19 -2.41 -12.99
C SER A 56 2.59 -0.95 -13.23
N TYR A 57 3.45 -0.38 -12.37
CA TYR A 57 3.87 1.01 -12.46
C TYR A 57 4.95 1.17 -13.54
N ALA A 58 4.70 2.07 -14.50
CA ALA A 58 5.66 2.38 -15.55
C ALA A 58 6.98 2.93 -14.96
N GLY A 59 8.11 2.46 -15.50
CA GLY A 59 9.45 2.82 -15.03
C GLY A 59 9.90 2.13 -13.74
N TRP A 60 9.07 1.27 -13.14
CA TRP A 60 9.45 0.46 -11.99
C TRP A 60 9.91 -0.93 -12.44
N ASP A 61 10.96 -1.46 -11.82
CA ASP A 61 11.39 -2.85 -12.06
C ASP A 61 10.37 -3.80 -11.40
N ALA A 62 9.44 -4.32 -12.20
CA ALA A 62 8.38 -5.21 -11.76
C ALA A 62 8.90 -6.45 -11.02
N ALA A 63 9.99 -7.05 -11.49
CA ALA A 63 10.58 -8.23 -10.87
C ALA A 63 11.17 -7.87 -9.50
N ARG A 64 11.83 -6.71 -9.39
CA ARG A 64 12.30 -6.20 -8.10
C ARG A 64 11.13 -5.87 -7.17
N MET A 65 10.07 -5.23 -7.65
CA MET A 65 8.89 -4.91 -6.83
C MET A 65 8.24 -6.16 -6.27
N ALA A 66 8.09 -7.22 -7.09
CA ALA A 66 7.61 -8.52 -6.63
C ALA A 66 8.50 -9.12 -5.53
N ARG A 67 9.83 -9.10 -5.73
CA ARG A 67 10.79 -9.61 -4.73
C ARG A 67 10.77 -8.80 -3.42
N ASP A 68 10.74 -7.48 -3.53
CA ASP A 68 10.75 -6.57 -2.39
C ASP A 68 9.42 -6.69 -1.61
N GLU A 69 8.29 -6.81 -2.31
CA GLU A 69 6.96 -7.05 -1.72
C GLU A 69 6.93 -8.38 -0.97
N ALA A 70 7.36 -9.47 -1.61
CA ALA A 70 7.41 -10.79 -0.96
C ALA A 70 8.27 -10.77 0.31
N ALA A 71 9.44 -10.13 0.25
CA ALA A 71 10.32 -9.99 1.41
C ALA A 71 9.69 -9.15 2.53
N LEU A 72 8.93 -8.11 2.18
CA LEU A 72 8.24 -7.26 3.13
C LEU A 72 7.09 -8.00 3.81
N CYS A 73 6.27 -8.74 3.06
CA CYS A 73 5.19 -9.54 3.59
C CYS A 73 5.68 -10.62 4.58
N ARG A 74 6.85 -11.22 4.34
CA ARG A 74 7.41 -12.25 5.24
C ARG A 74 7.79 -11.71 6.63
N ILE A 75 8.27 -10.47 6.70
CA ILE A 75 8.66 -9.84 7.98
C ILE A 75 7.51 -9.07 8.63
N ALA A 76 6.45 -8.78 7.89
CA ALA A 76 5.27 -8.14 8.43
C ALA A 76 4.53 -9.07 9.40
N ARG A 77 4.07 -8.50 10.52
CA ARG A 77 3.13 -9.15 11.44
C ARG A 77 1.77 -9.35 10.79
N LEU A 78 1.38 -8.41 9.93
CA LEU A 78 0.12 -8.39 9.19
C LEU A 78 0.35 -7.76 7.82
N ALA A 79 -0.15 -8.40 6.77
CA ALA A 79 -0.23 -7.84 5.43
C ALA A 79 -1.69 -7.54 5.07
N ILE A 80 -1.98 -6.29 4.72
CA ILE A 80 -3.30 -5.81 4.34
C ILE A 80 -3.26 -5.47 2.85
N PHE A 81 -4.27 -5.90 2.10
CA PHE A 81 -4.38 -5.65 0.67
C PHE A 81 -5.69 -4.93 0.37
N VAL A 82 -5.69 -4.00 -0.58
CA VAL A 82 -6.91 -3.27 -0.97
C VAL A 82 -7.90 -4.08 -1.79
N SER A 83 -7.52 -5.28 -2.24
CA SER A 83 -8.40 -6.17 -3.00
C SER A 83 -8.08 -7.64 -2.73
N GLU A 84 -9.08 -8.50 -2.94
CA GLU A 84 -8.90 -9.95 -2.86
C GLU A 84 -7.94 -10.45 -3.96
N ALA A 85 -7.92 -9.82 -5.14
CA ALA A 85 -7.01 -10.18 -6.22
C ALA A 85 -5.53 -10.02 -5.80
N LEU A 86 -5.19 -8.90 -5.16
CA LEU A 86 -3.83 -8.66 -4.65
C LEU A 86 -3.48 -9.62 -3.51
N ARG A 87 -4.43 -9.88 -2.61
CA ARG A 87 -4.24 -10.85 -1.51
C ARG A 87 -4.03 -12.26 -2.05
N ALA A 88 -4.88 -12.73 -2.96
CA ALA A 88 -4.81 -14.05 -3.55
C ALA A 88 -3.46 -14.24 -4.27
N ARG A 89 -3.04 -13.26 -5.06
CA ARG A 89 -1.70 -13.23 -5.67
C ARG A 89 -0.60 -13.41 -4.63
N ALA A 90 -0.66 -12.66 -3.53
CA ALA A 90 0.36 -12.71 -2.49
C ALA A 90 0.38 -14.07 -1.76
N VAL A 91 -0.78 -14.67 -1.49
CA VAL A 91 -0.89 -16.01 -0.92
C VAL A 91 -0.31 -17.06 -1.86
N THR A 92 -0.66 -17.02 -3.15
CA THR A 92 -0.22 -18.01 -4.14
C THR A 92 1.25 -17.85 -4.51
N GLU A 93 1.66 -16.65 -4.92
CA GLU A 93 3.00 -16.42 -5.48
C GLU A 93 4.08 -16.26 -4.41
N TYR A 94 3.74 -15.72 -3.23
CA TYR A 94 4.71 -15.52 -2.15
C TYR A 94 4.62 -16.60 -1.07
N ALA A 95 3.69 -17.56 -1.22
CA ALA A 95 3.38 -18.59 -0.23
C ALA A 95 3.10 -18.00 1.16
N LEU A 96 2.36 -16.87 1.21
CA LEU A 96 2.02 -16.24 2.48
C LEU A 96 0.96 -17.03 3.24
N ASP A 97 1.14 -17.11 4.56
CA ASP A 97 0.14 -17.61 5.48
C ASP A 97 -1.15 -16.76 5.38
N PRO A 98 -2.28 -17.34 4.91
CA PRO A 98 -3.54 -16.61 4.79
C PRO A 98 -4.00 -15.99 6.10
N ALA A 99 -3.66 -16.59 7.26
CA ALA A 99 -4.03 -16.07 8.57
C ALA A 99 -3.37 -14.71 8.88
N LYS A 100 -2.23 -14.41 8.26
CA LYS A 100 -1.51 -13.13 8.35
C LYS A 100 -1.92 -12.11 7.29
N THR A 101 -2.93 -12.40 6.48
CA THR A 101 -3.40 -11.52 5.42
C THR A 101 -4.81 -11.00 5.69
N ARG A 102 -5.11 -9.75 5.32
CA ARG A 102 -6.46 -9.17 5.36
C ARG A 102 -6.73 -8.38 4.10
N VAL A 103 -8.01 -8.28 3.73
CA VAL A 103 -8.46 -7.34 2.71
C VAL A 103 -9.11 -6.15 3.41
N SER A 104 -8.72 -4.95 3.00
CA SER A 104 -9.32 -3.70 3.43
C SER A 104 -9.41 -2.79 2.21
N PRO A 105 -10.56 -2.76 1.51
CA PRO A 105 -10.73 -1.93 0.32
C PRO A 105 -10.45 -0.46 0.60
N ASN A 106 -10.03 0.28 -0.44
CA ASN A 106 -9.88 1.72 -0.35
C ASN A 106 -11.19 2.35 0.13
N ALA A 107 -11.09 3.23 1.12
CA ALA A 107 -12.24 3.94 1.64
C ALA A 107 -12.71 4.98 0.62
N SER A 108 -13.99 4.95 0.31
CA SER A 108 -14.72 6.05 -0.33
C SER A 108 -15.74 6.56 0.67
N GLU A 109 -15.86 7.87 0.83
CA GLU A 109 -16.91 8.43 1.69
C GLU A 109 -18.29 8.18 1.04
N PRO A 110 -19.32 7.76 1.80
CA PRO A 110 -20.64 7.46 1.25
C PRO A 110 -21.24 8.60 0.43
N ARG A 111 -20.97 9.86 0.81
CA ARG A 111 -21.42 11.05 0.07
C ARG A 111 -20.95 11.10 -1.39
N PHE A 112 -19.87 10.40 -1.74
CA PHE A 112 -19.38 10.34 -3.12
C PHE A 112 -20.09 9.28 -3.97
N ALA A 113 -20.91 8.41 -3.36
CA ALA A 113 -21.79 7.48 -4.07
C ALA A 113 -23.15 8.10 -4.43
N GLU A 114 -23.49 9.25 -3.83
CA GLU A 114 -24.75 9.95 -4.08
C GLU A 114 -24.79 10.49 -5.52
N PRO A 115 -25.86 10.24 -6.27
CA PRO A 115 -26.03 10.82 -7.61
C PRO A 115 -25.98 12.34 -7.54
N SER A 116 -25.11 12.94 -8.34
CA SER A 116 -25.08 14.39 -8.55
C SER A 116 -25.70 14.76 -9.89
N ALA A 117 -26.27 15.97 -9.97
CA ALA A 117 -26.73 16.51 -11.24
C ALA A 117 -25.54 16.59 -12.21
N LYS A 118 -25.76 16.16 -13.45
CA LYS A 118 -24.75 16.32 -14.51
C LYS A 118 -24.46 17.81 -14.68
N PRO A 119 -23.18 18.23 -14.74
CA PRO A 119 -22.84 19.59 -15.13
C PRO A 119 -23.50 19.95 -16.47
N ALA A 120 -24.01 21.19 -16.60
CA ALA A 120 -24.79 21.62 -17.77
C ALA A 120 -24.06 21.36 -19.10
N GLY A 121 -22.74 21.53 -19.13
CA GLY A 121 -21.93 21.24 -20.31
C GLY A 121 -21.87 19.76 -20.70
N ILE A 122 -21.92 18.83 -19.73
CA ILE A 122 -21.99 17.39 -20.00
C ILE A 122 -23.41 17.00 -20.43
N ALA A 123 -24.43 17.61 -19.82
CA ALA A 123 -25.83 17.33 -20.12
C ALA A 123 -26.24 17.71 -21.55
N ALA A 124 -25.55 18.68 -22.16
CA ALA A 124 -25.83 19.16 -23.51
C ALA A 124 -25.15 18.33 -24.64
N LEU A 125 -24.31 17.35 -24.32
CA LEU A 125 -23.60 16.56 -25.33
C LEU A 125 -24.52 15.57 -26.06
N PRO A 126 -24.41 15.44 -27.40
CA PRO A 126 -25.20 14.48 -28.18
C PRO A 126 -24.66 13.05 -28.04
N GLY A 127 -25.56 12.06 -28.01
CA GLY A 127 -25.23 10.64 -28.08
C GLY A 127 -24.78 10.01 -26.75
N PRO A 128 -24.40 8.71 -26.76
CA PRO A 128 -23.88 8.05 -25.57
C PRO A 128 -22.56 8.69 -25.12
N ILE A 129 -22.48 9.07 -23.85
CA ILE A 129 -21.29 9.66 -23.23
C ILE A 129 -20.48 8.56 -22.55
N PHE A 130 -19.25 8.36 -22.99
CA PHE A 130 -18.31 7.42 -22.39
C PHE A 130 -17.29 8.20 -21.54
N GLY A 131 -17.14 7.81 -20.28
CA GLY A 131 -16.14 8.38 -19.38
C GLY A 131 -14.97 7.41 -19.20
N ALA A 132 -13.75 7.91 -19.34
CA ALA A 132 -12.54 7.22 -18.93
C ALA A 132 -11.89 8.03 -17.80
N ALA A 133 -11.72 7.41 -16.64
CA ALA A 133 -11.02 7.99 -15.50
C ALA A 133 -9.81 7.13 -15.17
N GLY A 134 -8.61 7.72 -15.30
CA GLY A 134 -7.35 7.03 -15.15
C GLY A 134 -6.22 7.78 -15.83
N VAL A 135 -5.04 7.17 -15.90
CA VAL A 135 -3.89 7.71 -16.62
C VAL A 135 -3.70 6.93 -17.91
N LEU A 136 -3.46 7.63 -19.02
CA LEU A 136 -3.00 7.02 -20.27
C LEU A 136 -1.49 6.81 -20.15
N ASN A 137 -1.09 5.54 -20.05
CA ASN A 137 0.31 5.14 -19.98
C ASN A 137 0.78 4.61 -21.33
#